data_AF-A0A7W4ZAJ7-F1
#
_entry.id   AF-A0A7W4ZAJ7-F1
#
_cell.length_a   1.000
_cell.length_b   1.000
_cell.length_c   1.000
_cell.angle_alpha   90.00
_cell.angle_beta   90.00
_cell.angle_gamma   90.00
#
_symmetry.space_group_name_H-M   'P 1'
#
loop_
_entity.id
_entity.type
_entity.pdbx_description
1 polymer ?
#
loop_
_entity_poly.entity_id
_entity_poly.type
_entity_poly.pdbx_seq_one_letter_code
_entity_poly.pdbx_strand_id
1 'polypeptide(L)'
;MDNPAKLRMASARCLVCNEPISNSCHSPKKNPEFSICQEPQCRQFMEQCRSLPERLFNMKLAFHRQLIRDRKLAQAERERKIQARILQEENENDTLFQAALRKTSGLSEQNTYLMVVPTGRVGSVPAMPDRIQNYREHLQKVVEQAEVSDDKPEMVLDQNFSAAETDRAHQEMFLHRPQLKPISDNLCYLCKGACCSSGQDHAYLSPMVLRRFMEANPDLSGEEIVSMYVSRVAPEVIENSCINHTENGCSLPRYLRSDICNAYFCDPILNYHRECEKEETTKTVFAIQREYISAGTMDPDADNDVIVAAIVNSEGVEPFG
;
A
#
# COMPACT_ATOMS: atom_id res chain seq x y z
N MET A 1 55.78 -5.66 13.72
CA MET A 1 55.63 -4.20 13.61
C MET A 1 54.19 -3.88 13.93
N ASP A 2 53.88 -3.77 15.22
CA ASP A 2 52.57 -3.38 15.71
C ASP A 2 52.43 -1.86 15.61
N ASN A 3 51.31 -1.39 15.04
CA ASN A 3 51.00 0.03 14.92
C ASN A 3 50.09 0.46 16.09
N PRO A 4 50.59 1.24 17.08
CA PRO A 4 49.83 1.61 18.27
C PRO A 4 49.40 3.08 18.17
N ALA A 5 48.27 3.39 17.54
CA ALA A 5 47.59 4.69 17.71
C ALA A 5 46.21 4.72 17.04
N LYS A 6 45.21 4.04 17.61
CA LYS A 6 43.83 4.52 17.55
C LYS A 6 43.44 4.97 18.96
N LEU A 7 43.91 6.16 19.35
CA LEU A 7 43.31 6.89 20.47
C LEU A 7 41.83 7.12 20.12
N ARG A 8 40.93 6.38 20.78
CA ARG A 8 39.49 6.65 20.78
C ARG A 8 39.26 8.01 21.44
N MET A 9 39.21 9.09 20.65
CA MET A 9 38.64 10.35 21.14
C MET A 9 37.20 10.07 21.57
N ALA A 10 36.89 10.34 22.84
CA ALA A 10 35.54 10.17 23.38
C ALA A 10 34.56 10.96 22.50
N SER A 11 33.60 10.28 21.87
CA SER A 11 32.60 10.95 21.04
C SER A 11 31.81 11.92 21.93
N ALA A 12 31.82 13.21 21.60
CA ALA A 12 31.01 14.21 22.29
C ALA A 12 29.54 13.74 22.30
N ARG A 13 28.84 13.88 23.44
CA ARG A 13 27.43 13.51 23.55
C ARG A 13 26.55 14.75 23.42
N CYS A 14 25.37 14.58 22.83
CA CYS A 14 24.40 15.66 22.74
C CYS A 14 23.91 16.06 24.13
N LEU A 15 23.94 17.35 24.44
CA LEU A 15 23.41 17.89 25.68
C LEU A 15 21.93 17.55 25.86
N VAL A 16 21.14 17.50 24.78
CA VAL A 16 19.68 17.32 24.87
C VAL A 16 19.29 15.84 24.92
N CYS A 17 19.75 14.99 24.00
CA CYS A 17 19.35 13.57 23.96
C CYS A 17 20.39 12.60 24.56
N ASN A 18 21.59 13.07 24.92
CA ASN A 18 22.71 12.26 25.42
C ASN A 18 23.23 11.18 24.45
N GLU A 19 22.88 11.26 23.16
CA GLU A 19 23.42 10.39 22.13
C GLU A 19 24.83 10.82 21.69
N PRO A 20 25.69 9.89 21.27
CA PRO A 20 26.98 10.23 20.69
C PRO A 20 26.78 11.03 19.40
N ILE A 21 27.51 12.14 19.27
CA ILE A 21 27.51 12.98 18.07
C ILE A 21 28.57 12.42 17.13
N SER A 22 28.17 12.07 15.90
CA SER A 22 29.10 11.64 14.87
C SER A 22 30.03 12.79 14.45
N ASN A 23 31.29 12.46 14.13
CA ASN A 23 32.29 13.46 13.77
C ASN A 23 31.96 14.27 12.49
N SER A 24 31.01 13.79 11.67
CA SER A 24 30.50 14.48 10.49
C SER A 24 29.58 15.67 10.78
N CYS A 25 29.16 15.85 12.04
CA CYS A 25 28.22 16.89 12.46
C CYS A 25 28.88 18.03 13.26
N HIS A 26 30.22 18.03 13.37
CA HIS A 26 30.97 19.08 14.07
C HIS A 26 30.91 20.39 13.29
N SER A 27 30.24 21.40 13.86
CA SER A 27 30.53 22.79 13.49
C SER A 27 31.83 23.17 14.22
N PRO A 28 32.95 23.45 13.52
CA PRO A 28 34.29 23.52 14.13
C PRO A 28 34.53 24.75 15.02
N LYS A 29 33.49 25.47 15.42
CA LYS A 29 33.57 26.67 16.26
C LYS A 29 32.30 26.80 17.10
N LYS A 30 32.27 26.22 18.30
CA LYS A 30 31.44 26.66 19.45
C LYS A 30 31.80 25.86 20.70
N ASN A 31 31.64 26.51 21.85
CA ASN A 31 31.97 26.06 23.20
C ASN A 31 31.70 24.55 23.44
N PRO A 32 32.66 23.76 23.92
CA PRO A 32 32.49 22.32 24.15
C PRO A 32 31.40 21.96 25.17
N GLU A 33 30.97 22.90 26.01
CA GLU A 33 29.92 22.71 27.02
C GLU A 33 28.51 22.50 26.44
N PHE A 34 28.24 22.91 25.19
CA PHE A 34 26.88 22.88 24.62
C PHE A 34 26.83 22.21 23.24
N SER A 35 27.32 20.97 23.17
CA SER A 35 27.25 20.16 21.94
C SER A 35 25.82 19.61 21.73
N ILE A 36 25.21 19.88 20.58
CA ILE A 36 23.84 19.43 20.25
C ILE A 36 23.89 18.62 18.94
N CYS A 37 23.15 17.51 18.85
CA CYS A 37 23.08 16.73 17.61
C CYS A 37 22.20 17.42 16.54
N GLN A 38 22.17 16.85 15.34
CA GLN A 38 21.39 17.36 14.21
C GLN A 38 19.89 17.04 14.31
N GLU A 39 19.48 16.25 15.29
CA GLU A 39 18.09 15.84 15.46
C GLU A 39 17.17 17.07 15.64
N PRO A 40 16.10 17.23 14.84
CA PRO A 40 15.23 18.40 14.87
C PRO A 40 14.70 18.73 16.27
N GLN A 41 14.30 17.71 17.05
CA GLN A 41 13.78 17.89 18.40
C GLN A 41 14.80 18.49 19.38
N CYS A 42 16.09 18.13 19.24
CA CYS A 42 17.15 18.65 20.09
C CYS A 42 17.47 20.12 19.77
N ARG A 43 17.40 20.50 18.50
CA ARG A 43 17.59 21.88 18.05
C ARG A 43 16.43 22.77 18.48
N GLN A 44 15.20 22.31 18.26
CA GLN A 44 13.98 23.01 18.65
C GLN A 44 13.94 23.23 20.17
N PHE A 45 14.29 22.22 20.97
CA PHE A 45 14.41 22.38 22.42
C PHE A 45 15.39 23.50 22.80
N MET A 46 16.57 23.54 22.18
CA MET A 46 17.59 24.55 22.47
C MET A 46 17.16 25.94 22.03
N GLU A 47 16.44 26.07 20.91
CA GLU A 47 15.83 27.33 20.46
C GLU A 47 14.79 27.86 21.44
N GLN A 48 13.90 26.99 21.92
CA GLN A 48 12.85 27.35 22.89
C GLN A 48 13.40 27.75 24.26
N CYS A 49 14.63 27.34 24.58
CA CYS A 49 15.22 27.53 25.90
C CYS A 49 16.35 28.57 25.95
N ARG A 50 16.64 29.30 24.85
CA ARG A 50 17.80 30.21 24.74
C ARG A 50 17.83 31.34 25.77
N SER A 51 16.69 31.82 26.23
CA SER A 51 16.56 32.97 27.13
C SER A 51 16.13 32.57 28.56
N LEU A 52 16.07 31.27 28.86
CA LEU A 52 15.62 30.81 30.17
C LEU A 52 16.71 30.99 31.24
N PRO A 53 16.35 31.39 32.48
CA PRO A 53 17.24 31.31 33.63
C PRO A 53 17.76 29.89 33.83
N GLU A 54 19.02 29.76 34.27
CA GLU A 54 19.75 28.47 34.37
C GLU A 54 18.96 27.38 35.11
N ARG A 55 18.33 27.72 36.24
CA ARG A 55 17.53 26.76 37.02
C ARG A 55 16.34 26.21 36.22
N LEU A 56 15.64 27.06 35.47
CA LEU A 56 14.51 26.66 34.62
C LEU A 56 14.98 25.88 33.39
N PHE A 57 16.12 26.28 32.81
CA PHE A 57 16.78 25.55 31.72
C PHE A 57 17.09 24.11 32.14
N ASN A 58 17.78 23.93 33.27
CA ASN A 58 18.18 22.61 33.78
C ASN A 58 16.97 21.72 34.10
N MET A 59 15.91 22.29 34.70
CA MET A 59 14.67 21.56 34.96
C MET A 59 13.99 21.09 33.66
N LYS A 60 13.86 21.99 32.66
CA LYS A 60 13.30 21.63 31.35
C LYS A 60 14.17 20.61 30.61
N LEU A 61 15.49 20.73 30.69
CA LEU A 61 16.44 19.81 30.08
C LEU A 61 16.31 18.40 30.67
N ALA A 62 16.19 18.29 32.01
CA ALA A 62 15.97 17.01 32.66
C ALA A 62 14.65 16.36 32.23
N PHE A 63 13.56 17.12 32.20
CA PHE A 63 12.25 16.64 31.74
C PHE A 63 12.28 16.20 30.27
N HIS A 64 12.86 17.01 29.39
CA HIS A 64 12.95 16.69 27.96
C HIS A 64 13.86 15.48 27.69
N ARG A 65 14.97 15.35 28.42
CA ARG A 65 15.81 14.14 28.40
C ARG A 65 15.01 12.90 28.77
N GLN A 66 14.19 12.99 29.81
CA GLN A 66 13.34 11.88 30.22
C GLN A 66 12.34 11.51 29.12
N LEU A 67 11.63 12.50 28.55
CA LEU A 67 10.69 12.27 27.44
C LEU A 67 11.35 11.60 26.23
N ILE A 68 12.55 12.03 25.83
CA ILE A 68 13.28 11.39 24.71
C ILE A 68 13.60 9.93 25.05
N ARG A 69 14.07 9.64 26.26
CA ARG A 69 14.38 8.28 26.69
C ARG A 69 13.14 7.39 26.67
N ASP A 70 12.05 7.86 27.27
CA ASP A 70 10.80 7.10 27.34
C ASP A 70 10.25 6.81 25.94
N ARG A 71 10.29 7.80 25.04
CA ARG A 71 9.85 7.63 23.65
C ARG A 71 10.73 6.62 22.88
N LYS A 72 12.04 6.65 23.09
CA LYS A 72 12.97 5.67 22.50
C LYS A 72 12.76 4.26 23.05
N LEU A 73 12.55 4.12 24.36
CA LEU A 73 12.25 2.82 24.96
C LEU A 73 10.93 2.26 24.43
N ALA A 74 9.89 3.10 24.33
CA ALA A 74 8.61 2.71 23.74
C ALA A 74 8.74 2.32 22.27
N GLN A 75 9.53 3.07 21.48
CA GLN A 75 9.80 2.73 20.08
C GLN A 75 10.56 1.41 19.96
N ALA A 76 11.61 1.19 20.75
CA ALA A 76 12.39 -0.05 20.73
C ALA A 76 11.53 -1.27 21.14
N GLU A 77 10.67 -1.13 22.15
CA GLU A 77 9.75 -2.19 22.54
C GLU A 77 8.71 -2.46 21.45
N ARG A 78 8.17 -1.40 20.81
CA ARG A 78 7.26 -1.52 19.67
C ARG A 78 7.93 -2.25 18.51
N GLU A 79 9.16 -1.90 18.15
CA GLU A 79 9.95 -2.57 17.11
C GLU A 79 10.18 -4.04 17.46
N ARG A 80 10.54 -4.35 18.72
CA ARG A 80 10.72 -5.73 19.20
C ARG A 80 9.45 -6.56 19.06
N LYS A 81 8.30 -6.01 19.47
CA LYS A 81 6.99 -6.67 19.31
C LYS A 81 6.66 -6.92 17.84
N ILE A 82 6.87 -5.94 16.97
CA ILE A 82 6.64 -6.08 15.52
C ILE A 82 7.52 -7.21 14.96
N GLN A 83 8.81 -7.25 15.30
CA GLN A 83 9.72 -8.30 14.82
C GLN A 83 9.35 -9.69 15.33
N ALA A 84 8.98 -9.81 16.61
CA ALA A 84 8.52 -11.08 17.17
C ALA A 84 7.25 -11.60 16.46
N ARG A 85 6.33 -10.69 16.13
CA ARG A 85 5.12 -11.02 15.38
C ARG A 85 5.41 -11.42 13.94
N ILE A 86 6.25 -10.69 13.21
CA ILE A 86 6.66 -11.09 11.84
C ILE A 86 7.16 -12.53 11.84
N LEU A 87 8.08 -12.85 12.76
CA LEU A 87 8.65 -14.20 12.85
C LEU A 87 7.59 -15.26 13.20
N GLN A 88 6.63 -14.92 14.06
CA GLN A 88 5.51 -15.82 14.38
C GLN A 88 4.63 -16.07 13.15
N GLU A 89 4.25 -15.01 12.42
CA GLU A 89 3.43 -15.11 11.22
C GLU A 89 4.14 -15.87 10.10
N GLU A 90 5.45 -15.65 9.90
CA GLU A 90 6.28 -16.40 8.96
C GLU A 90 6.29 -17.90 9.29
N ASN A 91 6.52 -18.26 10.56
CA ASN A 91 6.48 -19.67 10.99
C ASN A 91 5.12 -20.33 10.78
N GLU A 92 4.03 -19.60 11.03
CA GLU A 92 2.66 -20.08 10.78
C GLU A 92 2.41 -20.27 9.27
N ASN A 93 2.83 -19.31 8.45
CA ASN A 93 2.71 -19.37 7.00
C ASN A 93 3.49 -20.56 6.42
N ASP A 94 4.72 -20.77 6.88
CA ASP A 94 5.56 -21.89 6.47
C ASP A 94 4.95 -23.23 6.89
N THR A 95 4.37 -23.30 8.09
CA THR A 95 3.69 -24.50 8.58
C THR A 95 2.50 -24.87 7.69
N LEU A 96 1.67 -23.89 7.32
CA LEU A 96 0.54 -24.08 6.42
C LEU A 96 1.00 -24.48 5.01
N PHE A 97 2.04 -23.82 4.50
CA PHE A 97 2.60 -24.13 3.19
C PHE A 97 3.15 -25.56 3.13
N GLN A 98 3.95 -25.97 4.11
CA GLN A 98 4.48 -27.33 4.21
C GLN A 98 3.38 -28.38 4.45
N ALA A 99 2.26 -28.01 5.08
CA ALA A 99 1.09 -28.88 5.15
C ALA A 99 0.43 -29.05 3.77
N ALA A 100 0.32 -27.98 2.98
CA ALA A 100 -0.24 -28.03 1.64
C ALA A 100 0.59 -28.88 0.68
N LEU A 101 1.92 -28.71 0.69
CA LEU A 101 2.83 -29.53 -0.12
C LEU A 101 2.74 -31.03 0.19
N ARG A 102 2.44 -31.41 1.45
CA ARG A 102 2.29 -32.80 1.87
C ARG A 102 0.92 -33.40 1.56
N LYS A 103 -0.15 -32.60 1.65
CA LYS A 103 -1.53 -33.07 1.51
C LYS A 103 -2.03 -33.03 0.07
N THR A 104 -1.55 -32.10 -0.74
CA THR A 104 -2.05 -31.89 -2.09
C THR A 104 -1.10 -32.52 -3.11
N SER A 105 -1.61 -33.49 -3.87
CA SER A 105 -0.85 -34.14 -4.93
C SER A 105 -0.54 -33.15 -6.06
N GLY A 106 0.71 -33.12 -6.51
CA GLY A 106 1.15 -32.26 -7.61
C GLY A 106 1.74 -30.92 -7.19
N LEU A 107 1.66 -30.54 -5.90
CA LEU A 107 2.39 -29.38 -5.38
C LEU A 107 3.80 -29.77 -4.95
N SER A 108 4.76 -28.88 -5.21
CA SER A 108 6.14 -28.95 -4.74
C SER A 108 6.71 -27.54 -4.54
N GLU A 109 7.81 -27.41 -3.79
CA GLU A 109 8.49 -26.12 -3.60
C GLU A 109 8.97 -25.50 -4.92
N GLN A 110 9.22 -26.31 -5.96
CA GLN A 110 9.69 -25.82 -7.24
C GLN A 110 8.56 -25.24 -8.10
N ASN A 111 7.33 -25.75 -7.96
CA ASN A 111 6.20 -25.37 -8.81
C ASN A 111 5.12 -24.55 -8.08
N THR A 112 5.31 -24.27 -6.78
CA THR A 112 4.37 -23.54 -5.95
C THR A 112 5.01 -22.28 -5.37
N TYR A 113 4.32 -21.16 -5.47
CA TYR A 113 4.71 -19.87 -4.90
C TYR A 113 3.87 -19.57 -3.66
N LEU A 114 4.51 -19.35 -2.50
CA LEU A 114 3.83 -18.91 -1.30
C LEU A 114 3.54 -17.41 -1.39
N MET A 115 2.27 -17.02 -1.21
CA MET A 115 1.86 -15.62 -1.20
C MET A 115 1.01 -15.32 0.03
N VAL A 116 1.26 -14.20 0.69
CA VAL A 116 0.41 -13.68 1.77
C VAL A 116 -0.31 -12.44 1.27
N VAL A 117 -1.63 -12.41 1.42
CA VAL A 117 -2.48 -11.28 1.01
C VAL A 117 -3.37 -10.83 2.18
N PRO A 118 -3.71 -9.54 2.27
CA PRO A 118 -4.71 -9.09 3.24
C PRO A 118 -6.12 -9.51 2.79
N THR A 119 -7.06 -9.56 3.72
CA THR A 119 -8.49 -9.45 3.39
C THR A 119 -8.87 -8.00 3.25
N GLY A 120 -9.60 -7.69 2.18
CA GLY A 120 -10.30 -6.45 2.02
C GLY A 120 -11.48 -6.35 2.98
N ARG A 121 -12.19 -5.24 2.87
CA ARG A 121 -13.41 -4.98 3.64
C ARG A 121 -14.49 -5.97 3.23
N VAL A 122 -15.21 -6.50 4.21
CA VAL A 122 -16.23 -7.55 4.00
C VAL A 122 -17.66 -7.10 4.31
N GLY A 123 -17.85 -5.94 4.95
CA GLY A 123 -19.18 -5.42 5.24
C GLY A 123 -19.89 -4.97 3.97
N SER A 124 -21.01 -5.61 3.62
CA SER A 124 -21.88 -5.19 2.52
C SER A 124 -22.99 -4.29 3.06
N VAL A 125 -23.24 -3.17 2.39
CA VAL A 125 -24.32 -2.23 2.71
C VAL A 125 -25.10 -1.88 1.44
N PRO A 126 -26.38 -1.50 1.54
CA PRO A 126 -27.11 -0.96 0.40
C PRO A 126 -26.39 0.24 -0.21
N ALA A 127 -26.41 0.35 -1.54
CA ALA A 127 -25.93 1.54 -2.24
C ALA A 127 -26.83 2.74 -1.90
N MET A 128 -26.38 3.54 -0.92
CA MET A 128 -27.15 4.67 -0.42
C MET A 128 -27.43 5.70 -1.54
N PRO A 129 -28.64 6.29 -1.61
CA PRO A 129 -28.99 7.26 -2.65
C PRO A 129 -28.00 8.42 -2.77
N ASP A 130 -27.50 8.94 -1.64
CA ASP A 130 -26.53 10.02 -1.62
C ASP A 130 -25.21 9.64 -2.30
N ARG A 131 -24.73 8.40 -2.13
CA ARG A 131 -23.52 7.92 -2.80
C ARG A 131 -23.71 7.81 -4.30
N ILE A 132 -24.86 7.29 -4.73
CA ILE A 132 -25.22 7.19 -6.15
C ILE A 132 -25.29 8.59 -6.77
N GLN A 133 -25.84 9.55 -6.03
CA GLN A 133 -25.91 10.95 -6.46
C GLN A 133 -24.51 11.58 -6.53
N ASN A 134 -23.65 11.41 -5.53
CA ASN A 134 -22.26 11.86 -5.56
C ASN A 134 -21.50 11.30 -6.77
N TYR A 135 -21.69 10.00 -7.06
CA TYR A 135 -21.06 9.36 -8.21
C TYR A 135 -21.56 9.92 -9.54
N ARG A 136 -22.87 10.14 -9.67
CA ARG A 136 -23.47 10.80 -10.84
C ARG A 136 -22.90 12.20 -11.03
N GLU A 137 -22.85 13.01 -9.98
CA GLU A 137 -22.33 14.38 -10.03
C GLU A 137 -20.84 14.39 -10.42
N HIS A 138 -20.05 13.48 -9.87
CA HIS A 138 -18.66 13.29 -10.27
C HIS A 138 -18.53 12.94 -11.75
N LEU A 139 -19.30 11.96 -12.22
CA LEU A 139 -19.33 11.55 -13.64
C LEU A 139 -19.72 12.70 -14.57
N GLN A 140 -20.79 13.44 -14.25
CA GLN A 140 -21.21 14.61 -15.03
C GLN A 140 -20.09 15.65 -15.12
N LYS A 141 -19.44 15.94 -14.00
CA LYS A 141 -18.30 16.87 -13.95
C LYS A 141 -17.13 16.38 -14.80
N VAL A 142 -16.75 15.10 -14.73
CA VAL A 142 -15.60 14.60 -15.51
C VAL A 142 -15.92 14.45 -17.00
N VAL A 143 -17.18 14.19 -17.37
CA VAL A 143 -17.64 14.23 -18.77
C VAL A 143 -17.56 15.64 -19.33
N GLU A 144 -18.13 16.64 -18.63
CA GLU A 144 -18.08 18.04 -19.05
C GLU A 144 -16.62 18.51 -19.25
N GLN A 145 -15.73 18.12 -18.33
CA GLN A 145 -14.30 18.42 -18.46
C GLN A 145 -13.63 17.72 -19.65
N ALA A 146 -14.06 16.50 -19.99
CA ALA A 146 -13.56 15.76 -21.14
C ALA A 146 -14.00 16.42 -22.46
N GLU A 147 -15.26 16.86 -22.55
CA GLU A 147 -15.83 17.55 -23.71
C GLU A 147 -15.17 18.91 -23.99
N VAL A 148 -14.94 19.73 -22.94
CA VAL A 148 -14.30 21.05 -23.08
C VAL A 148 -12.83 20.95 -23.55
N SER A 149 -12.19 19.79 -23.33
CA SER A 149 -10.78 19.58 -23.69
C SER A 149 -10.55 19.31 -25.19
N ASP A 150 -11.59 19.23 -26.01
CA ASP A 150 -11.42 19.08 -27.47
C ASP A 150 -10.76 20.29 -28.14
N ASP A 151 -10.97 21.49 -27.58
CA ASP A 151 -10.43 22.74 -28.13
C ASP A 151 -9.00 23.07 -27.68
N LYS A 152 -8.38 22.26 -26.80
CA LYS A 152 -7.04 22.53 -26.27
C LYS A 152 -6.14 21.30 -26.33
N PRO A 153 -5.00 21.36 -27.04
CA PRO A 153 -4.07 20.24 -27.17
C PRO A 153 -3.29 19.90 -25.87
N GLU A 154 -3.39 20.72 -24.83
CA GLU A 154 -2.84 20.40 -23.50
C GLU A 154 -3.89 19.71 -22.63
N MET A 155 -4.03 18.41 -22.81
CA MET A 155 -4.70 17.56 -21.84
C MET A 155 -3.89 17.55 -20.54
N VAL A 156 -4.50 17.90 -19.42
CA VAL A 156 -3.85 17.86 -18.11
C VAL A 156 -3.53 16.40 -17.78
N LEU A 157 -2.24 16.06 -17.78
CA LEU A 157 -1.77 14.74 -17.39
C LEU A 157 -2.12 14.49 -15.91
N ASP A 158 -2.89 13.45 -15.65
CA ASP A 158 -3.25 13.02 -14.31
C ASP A 158 -2.66 11.63 -13.98
N GLN A 159 -3.00 11.14 -12.80
CA GLN A 159 -2.60 9.82 -12.31
C GLN A 159 -3.03 8.63 -13.20
N ASN A 160 -4.02 8.80 -14.07
CA ASN A 160 -4.46 7.77 -15.03
C ASN A 160 -3.59 7.73 -16.30
N PHE A 161 -2.77 8.75 -16.57
CA PHE A 161 -1.84 8.72 -17.71
C PHE A 161 -0.75 7.66 -17.51
N SER A 162 -0.01 7.73 -16.40
CA SER A 162 1.04 6.73 -16.10
C SER A 162 0.45 5.33 -15.91
N ALA A 163 -0.74 5.24 -15.29
CA ALA A 163 -1.45 3.98 -15.12
C ALA A 163 -1.79 3.32 -16.47
N ALA A 164 -2.15 4.09 -17.50
CA ALA A 164 -2.42 3.55 -18.83
C ALA A 164 -1.19 2.88 -19.46
N GLU A 165 0.01 3.45 -19.23
CA GLU A 165 1.27 2.85 -19.68
C GLU A 165 1.57 1.55 -18.93
N THR A 166 1.33 1.55 -17.62
CA THR A 166 1.47 0.34 -16.79
C THR A 166 0.48 -0.76 -17.20
N ASP A 167 -0.79 -0.44 -17.44
CA ASP A 167 -1.76 -1.44 -17.92
C ASP A 167 -1.33 -2.02 -19.27
N ARG A 168 -0.85 -1.19 -20.20
CA ARG A 168 -0.33 -1.67 -21.49
C ARG A 168 0.87 -2.62 -21.31
N ALA A 169 1.79 -2.33 -20.40
CA ALA A 169 2.90 -3.24 -20.08
C ALA A 169 2.40 -4.56 -19.49
N HIS A 170 1.39 -4.53 -18.61
CA HIS A 170 0.76 -5.75 -18.10
C HIS A 170 0.06 -6.55 -19.19
N GLN A 171 -0.64 -5.89 -20.12
CA GLN A 171 -1.27 -6.55 -21.25
C GLN A 171 -0.25 -7.24 -22.16
N GLU A 172 0.87 -6.59 -22.45
CA GLU A 172 1.98 -7.18 -23.21
C GLU A 172 2.55 -8.42 -22.50
N MET A 173 2.78 -8.33 -21.19
CA MET A 173 3.20 -9.48 -20.37
C MET A 173 2.18 -10.63 -20.45
N PHE A 174 0.87 -10.34 -20.39
CA PHE A 174 -0.17 -11.35 -20.49
C PHE A 174 -0.27 -11.98 -21.89
N LEU A 175 0.05 -11.26 -22.96
CA LEU A 175 0.14 -11.85 -24.30
C LEU A 175 1.26 -12.90 -24.36
N HIS A 176 2.38 -12.64 -23.70
CA HIS A 176 3.49 -13.59 -23.62
C HIS A 176 3.25 -14.73 -22.62
N ARG A 177 2.47 -14.47 -21.55
CA ARG A 177 2.18 -15.42 -20.47
C ARG A 177 0.69 -15.37 -20.09
N PRO A 178 -0.20 -15.99 -20.89
CA PRO A 178 -1.65 -15.83 -20.72
C PRO A 178 -2.19 -16.37 -19.40
N GLN A 179 -1.49 -17.32 -18.75
CA GLN A 179 -1.89 -17.87 -17.45
C GLN A 179 -1.73 -16.87 -16.30
N LEU A 180 -0.85 -15.88 -16.41
CA LEU A 180 -0.65 -14.90 -15.33
C LEU A 180 -1.88 -14.04 -15.10
N LYS A 181 -2.66 -13.76 -16.15
CA LYS A 181 -3.87 -12.94 -16.04
C LYS A 181 -4.94 -13.57 -15.12
N PRO A 182 -5.47 -14.78 -15.39
CA PRO A 182 -6.47 -15.39 -14.52
C PRO A 182 -5.94 -15.65 -13.11
N ILE A 183 -4.65 -15.99 -12.95
CA ILE A 183 -4.05 -16.11 -11.61
C ILE A 183 -4.09 -14.78 -10.86
N SER A 184 -3.73 -13.67 -11.52
CA SER A 184 -3.78 -12.34 -10.92
C SER A 184 -5.21 -11.92 -10.57
N ASP A 185 -6.17 -12.20 -11.46
CA ASP A 185 -7.60 -11.93 -11.23
C ASP A 185 -8.11 -12.73 -10.01
N ASN A 186 -7.73 -14.02 -9.90
CA ASN A 186 -8.09 -14.90 -8.79
C ASN A 186 -7.46 -14.46 -7.46
N LEU A 187 -6.21 -13.97 -7.47
CA LEU A 187 -5.55 -13.42 -6.29
C LEU A 187 -6.20 -12.11 -5.83
N CYS A 188 -6.58 -11.23 -6.76
CA CYS A 188 -7.34 -10.01 -6.48
C CYS A 188 -8.74 -10.32 -5.93
N TYR A 189 -9.39 -11.38 -6.44
CA TYR A 189 -10.66 -11.85 -5.90
C TYR A 189 -10.50 -12.36 -4.47
N LEU A 190 -9.48 -13.19 -4.21
CA LEU A 190 -9.20 -13.71 -2.86
C LEU A 190 -9.01 -12.56 -1.86
N CYS A 191 -8.25 -11.53 -2.20
CA CYS A 191 -8.01 -10.39 -1.31
C CYS A 191 -9.22 -9.45 -1.14
N LYS A 192 -10.35 -9.70 -1.82
CA LYS A 192 -11.58 -8.90 -1.74
C LYS A 192 -11.37 -7.40 -1.90
N GLY A 193 -10.49 -7.02 -2.83
CA GLY A 193 -10.31 -5.61 -3.20
C GLY A 193 -9.82 -4.70 -2.06
N ALA A 194 -8.86 -5.15 -1.24
CA ALA A 194 -8.27 -4.33 -0.17
C ALA A 194 -7.78 -2.94 -0.64
N CYS A 195 -7.33 -2.82 -1.89
CA CYS A 195 -6.91 -1.56 -2.50
C CYS A 195 -8.06 -0.66 -3.01
N CYS A 196 -9.29 -1.16 -3.12
CA CYS A 196 -10.42 -0.43 -3.70
C CYS A 196 -10.96 0.70 -2.80
N SER A 197 -10.49 0.82 -1.55
CA SER A 197 -11.06 1.76 -0.59
C SER A 197 -10.91 3.22 -0.99
N SER A 198 -9.82 3.62 -1.64
CA SER A 198 -9.62 5.05 -1.97
C SER A 198 -10.40 5.50 -3.21
N GLY A 199 -11.14 4.61 -3.87
CA GLY A 199 -11.97 4.94 -5.01
C GLY A 199 -13.28 5.64 -4.64
N GLN A 200 -13.80 5.39 -3.44
CA GLN A 200 -15.00 6.03 -2.86
C GLN A 200 -16.12 6.23 -3.92
N ASP A 201 -16.76 7.39 -3.95
CA ASP A 201 -17.84 7.70 -4.89
C ASP A 201 -17.32 8.21 -6.24
N HIS A 202 -16.02 8.18 -6.52
CA HIS A 202 -15.45 8.69 -7.77
C HIS A 202 -14.83 7.59 -8.66
N ALA A 203 -14.64 6.38 -8.12
CA ALA A 203 -14.10 5.20 -8.80
C ALA A 203 -12.79 5.43 -9.57
N TYR A 204 -11.98 6.40 -9.12
CA TYR A 204 -10.79 6.93 -9.81
C TYR A 204 -11.02 7.39 -11.26
N LEU A 205 -12.27 7.57 -11.67
CA LEU A 205 -12.60 8.07 -13.01
C LEU A 205 -12.20 9.54 -13.11
N SER A 206 -11.57 9.89 -14.21
CA SER A 206 -11.07 11.22 -14.48
C SER A 206 -11.45 11.67 -15.90
N PRO A 207 -11.30 12.97 -16.22
CA PRO A 207 -11.58 13.46 -17.57
C PRO A 207 -10.77 12.71 -18.64
N MET A 208 -9.53 12.32 -18.35
CA MET A 208 -8.69 11.55 -19.29
C MET A 208 -9.25 10.16 -19.59
N VAL A 209 -9.80 9.47 -18.59
CA VAL A 209 -10.44 8.16 -18.75
C VAL A 209 -11.66 8.30 -19.67
N LEU A 210 -12.53 9.26 -19.35
CA LEU A 210 -13.78 9.43 -20.10
C LEU A 210 -13.55 10.00 -21.50
N ARG A 211 -12.56 10.87 -21.69
CA ARG A 211 -12.18 11.34 -23.04
C ARG A 211 -11.82 10.18 -23.95
N ARG A 212 -10.93 9.28 -23.51
CA ARG A 212 -10.57 8.09 -24.30
C ARG A 212 -11.77 7.19 -24.57
N PHE A 213 -12.66 7.08 -23.60
CA PHE A 213 -13.90 6.32 -23.78
C PHE A 213 -14.83 6.97 -24.81
N MET A 214 -14.98 8.30 -24.79
CA MET A 214 -15.77 9.08 -25.76
C MET A 214 -15.17 8.99 -27.17
N GLU A 215 -13.85 9.13 -27.31
CA GLU A 215 -13.14 8.98 -28.59
C GLU A 215 -13.34 7.58 -29.20
N ALA A 216 -13.40 6.54 -28.36
CA ALA A 216 -13.69 5.17 -28.79
C ALA A 216 -15.18 4.90 -29.08
N ASN A 217 -16.09 5.79 -28.64
CA ASN A 217 -17.53 5.63 -28.75
C ASN A 217 -18.20 6.97 -29.16
N PRO A 218 -17.91 7.49 -30.37
CA PRO A 218 -18.33 8.83 -30.79
C PRO A 218 -19.85 9.00 -30.93
N ASP A 219 -20.59 7.89 -31.02
CA ASP A 219 -22.05 7.90 -31.11
C ASP A 219 -22.75 8.06 -29.75
N LEU A 220 -22.01 7.99 -28.63
CA LEU A 220 -22.57 8.14 -27.29
C LEU A 220 -22.45 9.59 -26.82
N SER A 221 -23.57 10.14 -26.35
CA SER A 221 -23.59 11.41 -25.63
C SER A 221 -23.01 11.29 -24.23
N GLY A 222 -22.54 12.41 -23.67
CA GLY A 222 -22.10 12.47 -22.27
C GLY A 222 -23.15 11.96 -21.27
N GLU A 223 -24.43 12.25 -21.50
CA GLU A 223 -25.53 11.77 -20.65
C GLU A 223 -25.69 10.24 -20.72
N GLU A 224 -25.59 9.65 -21.91
CA GLU A 224 -25.62 8.20 -22.10
C GLU A 224 -24.44 7.51 -21.40
N ILE A 225 -23.25 8.13 -21.44
CA ILE A 225 -22.07 7.64 -20.71
C ILE A 225 -22.32 7.66 -19.20
N VAL A 226 -22.78 8.78 -18.64
CA VAL A 226 -23.13 8.86 -17.21
C VAL A 226 -24.17 7.79 -16.83
N SER A 227 -25.23 7.67 -17.62
CA SER A 227 -26.31 6.70 -17.39
C SER A 227 -25.79 5.26 -17.39
N MET A 228 -24.90 4.94 -18.34
CA MET A 228 -24.25 3.63 -18.41
C MET A 228 -23.45 3.33 -17.15
N TYR A 229 -22.62 4.26 -16.66
CA TYR A 229 -21.86 4.04 -15.43
C TYR A 229 -22.76 3.86 -14.20
N VAL A 230 -23.75 4.74 -14.02
CA VAL A 230 -24.68 4.67 -12.89
C VAL A 230 -25.50 3.38 -12.91
N SER A 231 -25.90 2.89 -14.10
CA SER A 231 -26.64 1.62 -14.24
C SER A 231 -25.87 0.39 -13.77
N ARG A 232 -24.54 0.50 -13.60
CA ARG A 232 -23.67 -0.58 -13.10
C ARG A 232 -23.42 -0.52 -11.60
N VAL A 233 -23.97 0.47 -10.89
CA VAL A 233 -23.93 0.44 -9.42
C VAL A 233 -24.81 -0.70 -8.93
N ALA A 234 -24.23 -1.64 -8.19
CA ALA A 234 -24.97 -2.77 -7.65
C ALA A 234 -25.89 -2.31 -6.50
N PRO A 235 -26.98 -3.03 -6.21
CA PRO A 235 -27.85 -2.73 -5.07
C PRO A 235 -27.11 -2.74 -3.72
N GLU A 236 -26.09 -3.60 -3.63
CA GLU A 236 -25.24 -3.76 -2.44
C GLU A 236 -23.78 -3.54 -2.81
N VAL A 237 -23.09 -2.80 -1.96
CA VAL A 237 -21.69 -2.38 -2.15
C VAL A 237 -20.90 -2.57 -0.86
N ILE A 238 -19.60 -2.76 -0.98
CA ILE A 238 -18.72 -2.88 0.18
C ILE A 238 -18.63 -1.54 0.91
N GLU A 239 -18.90 -1.57 2.22
CA GLU A 239 -18.88 -0.44 3.11
C GLU A 239 -17.51 0.24 3.11
N ASN A 240 -17.49 1.58 3.13
CA ASN A 240 -16.26 2.37 3.14
C ASN A 240 -15.28 2.03 1.99
N SER A 241 -15.83 1.61 0.84
CA SER A 241 -15.07 1.28 -0.38
C SER A 241 -15.58 2.02 -1.61
N CYS A 242 -14.95 1.77 -2.76
CA CYS A 242 -15.41 2.26 -4.06
C CYS A 242 -16.89 1.88 -4.30
N ILE A 243 -17.68 2.80 -4.86
CA ILE A 243 -19.11 2.60 -5.13
C ILE A 243 -19.39 1.43 -6.09
N ASN A 244 -18.42 1.02 -6.91
CA ASN A 244 -18.54 -0.13 -7.79
C ASN A 244 -17.99 -1.43 -7.18
N HIS A 245 -17.57 -1.44 -5.92
CA HIS A 245 -17.04 -2.62 -5.25
C HIS A 245 -18.16 -3.43 -4.60
N THR A 246 -18.28 -4.70 -4.97
CA THR A 246 -19.27 -5.66 -4.46
C THR A 246 -18.57 -6.88 -3.88
N GLU A 247 -19.31 -7.77 -3.22
CA GLU A 247 -18.78 -9.05 -2.72
C GLU A 247 -18.15 -9.92 -3.82
N ASN A 248 -18.63 -9.79 -5.07
CA ASN A 248 -18.13 -10.53 -6.22
C ASN A 248 -17.05 -9.76 -7.01
N GLY A 249 -16.49 -8.70 -6.43
CA GLY A 249 -15.52 -7.81 -7.06
C GLY A 249 -16.18 -6.58 -7.68
N CYS A 250 -15.54 -6.00 -8.70
CA CYS A 250 -16.00 -4.74 -9.27
C CYS A 250 -17.17 -4.95 -10.24
N SER A 251 -18.28 -4.22 -10.02
CA SER A 251 -19.48 -4.24 -10.87
C SER A 251 -19.27 -3.59 -12.25
N LEU A 252 -18.21 -2.80 -12.40
CA LEU A 252 -17.77 -2.31 -13.71
C LEU A 252 -17.00 -3.39 -14.47
N PRO A 253 -17.31 -3.62 -15.75
CA PRO A 253 -16.45 -4.41 -16.62
C PRO A 253 -15.13 -3.68 -16.84
N ARG A 254 -14.06 -4.42 -17.16
CA ARG A 254 -12.69 -3.89 -17.26
C ARG A 254 -12.57 -2.67 -18.19
N TYR A 255 -13.29 -2.66 -19.30
CA TYR A 255 -13.28 -1.55 -20.27
C TYR A 255 -13.95 -0.26 -19.78
N LEU A 256 -14.73 -0.30 -18.68
CA LEU A 256 -15.29 0.88 -18.03
C LEU A 256 -14.49 1.32 -16.80
N ARG A 257 -13.59 0.48 -16.28
CA ARG A 257 -12.78 0.83 -15.11
C ARG A 257 -11.75 1.90 -15.48
N SER A 258 -11.36 2.71 -14.50
CA SER A 258 -10.24 3.64 -14.64
C SER A 258 -8.94 2.90 -14.96
N ASP A 259 -7.98 3.62 -15.54
CA ASP A 259 -6.66 3.06 -15.81
C ASP A 259 -5.95 2.63 -14.52
N ILE A 260 -6.11 3.38 -13.42
CA ILE A 260 -5.61 2.98 -12.10
C ILE A 260 -6.13 1.59 -11.71
N CYS A 261 -7.43 1.37 -11.83
CA CYS A 261 -8.04 0.09 -11.48
C CYS A 261 -7.56 -1.04 -12.39
N ASN A 262 -7.30 -0.76 -13.68
CA ASN A 262 -6.83 -1.76 -14.63
C ASN A 262 -5.34 -2.08 -14.49
N ALA A 263 -4.55 -1.11 -14.06
CA ALA A 263 -3.10 -1.19 -13.93
C ALA A 263 -2.63 -1.67 -12.55
N TYR A 264 -3.44 -1.55 -11.51
CA TYR A 264 -2.97 -1.81 -10.15
C TYR A 264 -2.78 -3.31 -9.86
N PHE A 265 -1.56 -3.67 -9.46
CA PHE A 265 -1.24 -4.90 -8.75
C PHE A 265 -0.50 -4.57 -7.47
N CYS A 266 -0.80 -5.29 -6.39
CA CYS A 266 -0.08 -5.14 -5.12
C CYS A 266 1.32 -5.77 -5.20
N ASP A 267 2.21 -5.37 -4.29
CA ASP A 267 3.59 -5.87 -4.24
C ASP A 267 3.70 -7.40 -4.25
N PRO A 268 2.86 -8.18 -3.52
CA PRO A 268 2.87 -9.64 -3.63
C PRO A 268 2.65 -10.16 -5.06
N ILE A 269 1.70 -9.60 -5.80
CA ILE A 269 1.41 -10.01 -7.18
C ILE A 269 2.56 -9.60 -8.12
N LEU A 270 3.09 -8.38 -7.96
CA LEU A 270 4.24 -7.91 -8.75
C LEU A 270 5.50 -8.76 -8.48
N ASN A 271 5.73 -9.19 -7.24
CA ASN A 271 6.81 -10.12 -6.89
C ASN A 271 6.64 -11.47 -7.57
N TYR A 272 5.41 -11.99 -7.58
CA TYR A 272 5.07 -13.23 -8.28
C TYR A 272 5.30 -13.13 -9.80
N HIS A 273 4.89 -12.02 -10.44
CA HIS A 273 5.15 -11.79 -11.87
C HIS A 273 6.65 -11.77 -12.18
N ARG A 274 7.45 -11.06 -11.38
CA ARG A 274 8.91 -11.01 -11.53
C ARG A 274 9.57 -12.38 -11.37
N GLU A 275 9.09 -13.18 -10.42
CA GLU A 275 9.57 -14.54 -10.22
C GLU A 275 9.23 -15.46 -11.41
N CYS A 276 8.00 -15.37 -11.93
CA CYS A 276 7.58 -16.14 -13.10
C CYS A 276 8.32 -15.71 -14.38
N GLU A 277 8.66 -14.43 -14.48
CA GLU A 277 9.49 -13.92 -15.56
C GLU A 277 10.92 -14.48 -15.49
N LYS A 278 11.54 -14.43 -14.31
CA LYS A 278 12.90 -14.92 -14.07
C LYS A 278 13.04 -16.42 -14.30
N GLU A 279 12.06 -17.20 -13.86
CA GLU A 279 12.07 -18.67 -13.96
C GLU A 279 11.47 -19.17 -15.30
N GLU A 280 10.99 -18.25 -16.15
CA GLU A 280 10.30 -18.53 -17.41
C GLU A 280 9.14 -19.54 -17.30
N THR A 281 8.54 -19.65 -16.10
CA THR A 281 7.47 -20.60 -15.80
C THR A 281 6.40 -19.97 -14.91
N THR A 282 5.16 -20.41 -15.08
CA THR A 282 4.06 -20.00 -14.21
C THR A 282 3.94 -21.01 -13.07
N LYS A 283 4.02 -20.53 -11.84
CA LYS A 283 3.88 -21.37 -10.62
C LYS A 283 2.44 -21.32 -10.12
N THR A 284 1.95 -22.44 -9.57
CA THR A 284 0.71 -22.43 -8.76
C THR A 284 0.95 -21.55 -7.54
N VAL A 285 -0.05 -20.82 -7.07
CA VAL A 285 0.11 -19.97 -5.88
C VAL A 285 -0.58 -20.63 -4.69
N PHE A 286 0.13 -20.82 -3.60
CA PHE A 286 -0.49 -21.10 -2.30
C PHE A 286 -0.65 -19.76 -1.58
N ALA A 287 -1.88 -19.28 -1.54
CA ALA A 287 -2.21 -17.98 -0.99
C ALA A 287 -2.74 -18.11 0.44
N ILE A 288 -2.19 -17.32 1.35
CA ILE A 288 -2.65 -17.17 2.73
C ILE A 288 -3.26 -15.78 2.86
N GLN A 289 -4.57 -15.75 3.05
CA GLN A 289 -5.30 -14.54 3.37
C GLN A 289 -5.28 -14.30 4.88
N ARG A 290 -4.82 -13.13 5.31
CA ARG A 290 -4.86 -12.69 6.71
C ARG A 290 -5.75 -11.46 6.91
N GLU A 291 -6.22 -11.25 8.13
CA GLU A 291 -7.22 -10.21 8.47
C GLU A 291 -6.82 -8.78 8.07
N TYR A 292 -5.53 -8.48 8.03
CA TYR A 292 -4.93 -7.14 7.88
C TYR A 292 -5.78 -6.03 7.22
N ILE A 293 -6.44 -5.21 8.05
CA ILE A 293 -7.40 -4.15 7.63
C ILE A 293 -6.71 -2.80 7.26
N SER A 294 -5.37 -2.69 7.34
CA SER A 294 -4.67 -1.44 7.01
C SER A 294 -3.30 -1.66 6.37
N ALA A 295 -3.25 -1.65 5.03
CA ALA A 295 -2.07 -1.88 4.18
C ALA A 295 -0.80 -1.01 4.44
N GLY A 296 -0.76 -0.16 5.48
CA GLY A 296 0.34 0.77 5.72
C GLY A 296 0.89 0.85 7.15
N THR A 297 0.32 0.18 8.17
CA THR A 297 0.87 0.28 9.53
C THR A 297 0.59 -0.96 10.37
N MET A 298 1.62 -1.75 10.67
CA MET A 298 1.50 -2.85 11.62
C MET A 298 1.33 -2.28 13.02
N ASP A 299 0.12 -2.45 13.57
CA ASP A 299 -0.14 -2.32 15.00
C ASP A 299 0.23 -3.65 15.66
N PRO A 300 1.31 -3.73 16.47
CA PRO A 300 1.75 -4.99 17.07
C PRO A 300 0.71 -5.65 17.96
N ASP A 301 -0.26 -4.89 18.47
CA ASP A 301 -1.27 -5.38 19.40
C ASP A 301 -2.60 -5.75 18.70
N ALA A 302 -2.71 -5.54 17.37
CA ALA A 302 -3.87 -5.97 16.58
C ALA A 302 -3.72 -7.42 16.11
N ASP A 303 -4.83 -8.16 16.06
CA ASP A 303 -4.86 -9.51 15.51
C ASP A 303 -4.58 -9.51 13.99
N ASN A 304 -4.10 -10.64 13.47
CA ASN A 304 -3.83 -10.84 12.05
C ASN A 304 -3.94 -12.32 11.70
N ASP A 305 -5.07 -12.88 12.10
CA ASP A 305 -5.34 -14.29 11.97
C ASP A 305 -5.40 -14.69 10.49
N VAL A 306 -5.07 -15.94 10.23
CA VAL A 306 -5.31 -16.57 8.94
C VAL A 306 -6.81 -16.75 8.76
N ILE A 307 -7.37 -16.08 7.76
CA ILE A 307 -8.80 -16.14 7.43
C ILE A 307 -9.06 -17.29 6.46
N VAL A 308 -8.24 -17.40 5.41
CA VAL A 308 -8.33 -18.44 4.38
C VAL A 308 -6.92 -18.81 3.93
N ALA A 309 -6.66 -20.10 3.74
CA ALA A 309 -5.58 -20.57 2.88
C ALA A 309 -6.20 -21.16 1.61
N ALA A 310 -5.59 -20.96 0.44
CA ALA A 310 -6.13 -21.44 -0.83
C ALA A 310 -5.03 -21.74 -1.84
N ILE A 311 -5.31 -22.69 -2.73
CA ILE A 311 -4.53 -22.96 -3.93
C ILE A 311 -5.15 -22.13 -5.06
N VAL A 312 -4.33 -21.33 -5.73
CA VAL A 312 -4.75 -20.41 -6.79
C VAL A 312 -3.96 -20.73 -8.06
N ASN A 313 -4.69 -20.96 -9.15
CA ASN A 313 -4.14 -21.21 -10.47
C ASN A 313 -5.03 -20.55 -11.56
N SER A 314 -4.80 -20.87 -12.84
CA SER A 314 -5.58 -20.31 -13.94
C SER A 314 -7.05 -20.74 -13.94
N GLU A 315 -7.36 -21.89 -13.34
CA GLU A 315 -8.71 -22.47 -13.31
C GLU A 315 -9.57 -21.89 -12.19
N GLY A 316 -8.96 -21.40 -11.10
CA GLY A 316 -9.71 -20.81 -10.00
C GLY A 316 -8.96 -20.72 -8.68
N VAL A 317 -9.76 -20.59 -7.62
CA VAL A 317 -9.34 -20.54 -6.22
C VAL A 317 -9.96 -21.74 -5.51
N GLU A 318 -9.12 -22.62 -4.95
CA GLU A 318 -9.53 -23.79 -4.18
C GLU A 318 -9.14 -23.60 -2.70
N PRO A 319 -10.09 -23.50 -1.77
CA PRO A 319 -9.77 -23.40 -0.34
C PRO A 319 -8.97 -24.62 0.16
N PHE A 320 -7.98 -24.35 1.01
CA PHE A 320 -7.14 -25.34 1.69
C PHE A 320 -7.45 -25.36 3.18
N GLY A 321 -7.90 -26.52 3.69
CA GLY A 321 -8.26 -26.73 5.10
C GLY A 321 -8.76 -28.13 5.34
#